data_AF-A0A1V6HPQ7-F1
#
_entry.id   AF-A0A1V6HPQ7-F1
#
_cell.length_a   1.000
_cell.length_b   1.000
_cell.length_c   1.000
_cell.angle_alpha   90.00
_cell.angle_beta   90.00
_cell.angle_gamma   90.00
#
_symmetry.space_group_name_H-M   'P 1'
#
loop_
_entity.id
_entity.type
_entity.pdbx_description
1 polymer ?
#
loop_
_entity_poly.entity_id
_entity_poly.type
_entity_poly.pdbx_seq_one_letter_code
_entity_poly.pdbx_strand_id
1 'polypeptide(L)'
;MCSVARDRALRSPSALDIYVRLTWRLSRLRRPVTTLWASPALQFGSGYANPRHFKSRFLGYLQSVVDYYPEMRLESTGAGLLLKPPPTHVEGQPGHC
;
A
#
# COMPACT_ATOMS: atom_id res chain seq x y z
N MET A 1 -6.39 -22.70 -15.40
CA MET A 1 -5.71 -22.89 -14.10
C MET A 1 -4.94 -21.60 -13.82
N CYS A 2 -5.15 -20.72 -12.84
CA CYS A 2 -6.03 -20.62 -11.68
C CYS A 2 -6.28 -19.10 -11.46
N SER A 3 -7.44 -18.56 -11.87
CA SER A 3 -7.76 -17.14 -11.55
C SER A 3 -8.36 -16.98 -10.14
N VAL A 4 -8.75 -18.08 -9.50
CA VAL A 4 -9.42 -18.11 -8.19
C VAL A 4 -8.43 -18.05 -7.00
N ALA A 5 -7.12 -18.11 -7.24
CA ALA A 5 -6.11 -18.06 -6.17
C ALA A 5 -5.80 -16.64 -5.68
N ARG A 6 -6.05 -15.62 -6.51
CA ARG A 6 -5.73 -14.22 -6.20
C ARG A 6 -6.63 -13.66 -5.09
N ASP A 7 -7.91 -14.03 -5.06
CA ASP A 7 -8.89 -13.54 -4.07
C ASP A 7 -8.55 -13.90 -2.61
N ARG A 8 -7.74 -14.96 -2.40
CA ARG A 8 -7.46 -15.49 -1.06
C ARG A 8 -6.52 -14.61 -0.22
N ALA A 9 -5.72 -13.75 -0.84
CA ALA A 9 -4.73 -12.91 -0.16
C ALA A 9 -5.35 -11.70 0.58
N LEU A 10 -6.53 -11.22 0.13
CA LEU A 10 -7.20 -10.05 0.70
C LEU A 10 -8.38 -10.41 1.61
N ARG A 11 -8.30 -11.54 2.34
CA ARG A 11 -9.39 -12.02 3.22
C ARG A 11 -9.65 -11.15 4.45
N SER A 12 -8.67 -10.34 4.86
CA SER A 12 -8.83 -9.44 6.00
C SER A 12 -9.39 -8.10 5.52
N PRO A 13 -10.46 -7.56 6.14
CA PRO A 13 -10.98 -6.23 5.80
C PRO A 13 -9.88 -5.17 5.76
N SER A 14 -8.98 -5.19 6.76
CA SER A 14 -7.83 -4.28 6.80
C SER A 14 -6.87 -4.42 5.62
N ALA A 15 -6.64 -5.64 5.11
CA ALA A 15 -5.76 -5.86 3.95
C ALA A 15 -6.41 -5.31 2.67
N LEU A 16 -7.72 -5.50 2.52
CA LEU A 16 -8.49 -4.95 1.41
C LEU A 16 -8.48 -3.40 1.41
N ASP A 17 -8.71 -2.78 2.57
CA ASP A 17 -8.67 -1.31 2.71
C ASP A 17 -7.27 -0.75 2.39
N ILE A 18 -6.22 -1.43 2.85
CA ILE A 18 -4.83 -1.09 2.54
C ILE A 18 -4.59 -1.20 1.03
N TYR A 19 -5.02 -2.29 0.41
CA TYR A 19 -4.90 -2.49 -1.05
C TYR A 19 -5.58 -1.35 -1.82
N VAL A 20 -6.87 -1.08 -1.57
CA VAL A 20 -7.63 -0.04 -2.29
C VAL A 20 -6.97 1.32 -2.14
N ARG A 21 -6.55 1.69 -0.92
CA ARG A 21 -5.94 2.99 -0.65
C ARG A 21 -4.55 3.13 -1.28
N LEU A 22 -3.72 2.09 -1.21
CA LEU A 22 -2.39 2.10 -1.83
C LEU A 22 -2.49 2.14 -3.34
N THR A 23 -3.33 1.30 -3.95
CA THR A 23 -3.55 1.25 -5.40
C THR A 23 -4.03 2.60 -5.93
N TRP A 24 -5.02 3.21 -5.29
CA TRP A 24 -5.50 4.53 -5.68
C TRP A 24 -4.44 5.62 -5.51
N ARG A 25 -3.70 5.61 -4.40
CA ARG A 25 -2.62 6.59 -4.17
C ARG A 25 -1.51 6.45 -5.21
N LEU A 26 -1.07 5.23 -5.49
CA LEU A 26 -0.01 4.93 -6.45
C LEU A 26 -0.42 5.27 -7.88
N SER A 27 -1.68 5.01 -8.26
CA SER A 27 -2.23 5.38 -9.57
C SER A 27 -2.18 6.88 -9.83
N ARG A 28 -2.32 7.70 -8.77
CA ARG A 28 -2.26 9.17 -8.86
C ARG A 28 -0.89 9.74 -8.54
N LEU A 29 0.05 8.89 -8.14
CA LEU A 29 1.35 9.32 -7.68
C LEU A 29 2.22 9.69 -8.87
N ARG A 30 2.62 10.96 -8.97
CA ARG A 30 3.56 11.44 -10.01
C ARG A 30 5.02 11.47 -9.55
N ARG A 31 5.25 11.45 -8.23
CA ARG A 31 6.57 11.56 -7.60
C ARG A 31 6.66 10.64 -6.39
N PRO A 32 7.83 10.09 -6.04
CA PRO A 32 7.98 9.29 -4.83
C PRO A 32 7.54 10.08 -3.60
N VAL A 33 6.72 9.46 -2.74
CA VAL A 33 6.22 10.09 -1.51
C VAL A 33 6.47 9.16 -0.33
N THR A 34 7.08 9.71 0.72
CA THR A 34 7.26 9.02 1.99
C THR A 34 6.05 9.25 2.87
N THR A 35 5.27 8.21 3.12
CA THR A 35 4.19 8.22 4.11
C THR A 35 4.76 7.85 5.47
N LEU A 36 4.79 8.80 6.41
CA LEU A 36 5.23 8.56 7.80
C LEU A 36 4.39 7.47 8.46
N TRP A 37 4.99 6.63 9.31
CA TRP A 37 4.29 5.55 10.03
C TRP A 37 3.10 6.04 10.88
N ALA A 38 3.13 7.32 11.30
CA ALA A 38 2.03 7.95 12.01
C ALA A 38 0.74 8.06 11.17
N SER A 39 0.84 8.28 9.86
CA SER A 39 -0.36 8.48 9.02
C SER A 39 -1.17 7.19 8.81
N PRO A 40 -0.57 6.02 8.53
CA PRO A 40 -1.29 4.76 8.53
C PRO A 40 -1.81 4.41 9.92
N ALA A 41 -1.07 4.70 10.99
CA ALA A 41 -1.51 4.44 12.36
C ALA A 41 -2.76 5.27 12.72
N LEU A 42 -2.88 6.52 12.27
CA LEU A 42 -4.10 7.31 12.48
C LEU A 42 -5.31 6.76 11.71
N GLN A 43 -5.09 6.23 10.51
CA GLN A 43 -6.19 5.80 9.65
C GLN A 43 -6.59 4.32 9.82
N PHE A 44 -5.69 3.47 10.34
CA PHE A 44 -5.89 2.03 10.51
C PHE A 44 -5.62 1.57 11.95
N GLY A 45 -5.06 2.43 12.79
CA GLY A 45 -4.55 2.07 14.11
C GLY A 45 -5.54 2.26 15.27
N SER A 46 -6.83 2.46 14.99
CA SER A 46 -7.86 2.63 16.04
C SER A 46 -7.95 1.47 17.05
N GLY A 47 -7.34 0.31 16.74
CA GLY A 47 -7.24 -0.83 17.64
C GLY A 47 -5.85 -1.13 18.23
N TYR A 48 -4.82 -0.30 17.99
CA TYR A 48 -3.45 -0.60 18.42
C TYR A 48 -2.92 0.42 19.43
N ALA A 49 -2.77 0.00 20.69
CA ALA A 49 -2.19 0.82 21.75
C ALA A 49 -0.68 1.06 21.60
N ASN A 50 0.02 0.21 20.84
CA ASN A 50 1.48 0.31 20.64
C ASN A 50 1.85 0.46 19.16
N PRO A 51 2.53 1.56 18.75
CA PRO A 51 2.91 1.80 17.35
C PRO A 51 3.88 0.75 16.79
N ARG A 52 4.67 0.07 17.63
CA ARG A 52 5.56 -1.02 17.18
C ARG A 52 4.78 -2.24 16.72
N HIS A 53 3.72 -2.60 17.45
CA HIS A 53 2.85 -3.74 17.12
C HIS A 53 2.06 -3.45 15.84
N PHE A 54 1.58 -2.21 15.69
CA PHE A 54 0.96 -1.75 14.45
C PHE A 54 1.89 -1.92 13.26
N LYS A 55 3.14 -1.45 13.34
CA LYS A 55 4.12 -1.58 12.24
C LYS A 55 4.32 -3.03 11.82
N SER A 56 4.52 -3.94 12.77
CA SER A 56 4.72 -5.37 12.46
C SER A 56 3.50 -6.00 11.77
N ARG A 57 2.28 -5.73 12.25
CA ARG A 57 1.04 -6.24 11.64
C ARG A 57 0.81 -5.62 10.26
N PHE A 58 1.02 -4.32 10.13
CA PHE A 58 0.85 -3.58 8.88
C PHE A 58 1.82 -4.07 7.79
N LEU A 59 3.06 -4.37 8.15
CA LEU A 59 4.02 -5.01 7.25
C LEU A 59 3.56 -6.39 6.80
N GLY A 60 2.92 -7.17 7.68
CA GLY A 60 2.30 -8.44 7.32
C GLY A 60 1.19 -8.29 6.28
N TYR A 61 0.29 -7.31 6.45
CA TYR A 61 -0.74 -7.01 5.45
C TYR A 61 -0.15 -6.46 4.14
N LEU A 62 0.88 -5.62 4.22
CA LEU A 62 1.61 -5.13 3.06
C LEU A 62 2.21 -6.26 2.24
N GLN A 63 2.78 -7.27 2.89
CA GLN A 63 3.34 -8.43 2.20
C GLN A 63 2.25 -9.15 1.39
N SER A 64 1.09 -9.43 1.99
CA SER A 64 -0.05 -10.02 1.27
C SER A 64 -0.49 -9.20 0.05
N VAL A 65 -0.46 -7.86 0.18
CA VAL A 65 -0.81 -6.94 -0.91
C VAL A 65 0.23 -6.95 -2.03
N VAL A 66 1.52 -6.96 -1.69
CA VAL A 66 2.62 -7.03 -2.66
C VAL A 66 2.63 -8.38 -3.37
N ASP A 67 2.38 -9.48 -2.65
CA ASP A 67 2.27 -10.82 -3.24
C ASP A 67 1.11 -10.90 -4.25
N TYR A 68 0.01 -10.16 -3.99
CA TYR A 68 -1.13 -10.05 -4.89
C TYR A 68 -0.83 -9.16 -6.11
N TYR A 69 -0.15 -8.03 -5.89
CA TYR A 69 0.15 -7.02 -6.90
C TYR A 69 1.66 -6.69 -6.91
N PRO A 70 2.51 -7.53 -7.52
CA PRO A 70 3.97 -7.40 -7.45
C PRO A 70 4.53 -6.16 -8.17
N GLU A 71 3.72 -5.50 -9.00
CA GLU A 71 4.08 -4.23 -9.65
C GLU A 71 4.14 -3.05 -8.67
N MET A 72 3.60 -3.21 -7.45
CA MET A 72 3.66 -2.20 -6.40
C MET A 72 5.10 -1.95 -5.93
N ARG A 73 5.61 -0.75 -6.18
CA ARG A 73 6.93 -0.33 -5.70
C ARG A 73 6.80 0.38 -4.35
N LEU A 74 6.96 -0.39 -3.28
CA LEU A 74 6.89 0.07 -1.90
C LEU A 74 8.21 -0.24 -1.19
N GLU A 75 8.67 0.70 -0.38
CA GLU A 75 9.91 0.54 0.38
C GLU A 75 9.68 0.97 1.84
N SER A 76 9.87 0.04 2.77
CA SER A 76 9.73 0.33 4.19
C SER A 76 11.03 0.93 4.73
N THR A 77 10.97 2.18 5.19
CA THR A 77 12.08 2.88 5.84
C THR A 77 11.83 3.01 7.34
N GLY A 78 12.87 3.36 8.10
CA GLY A 78 12.75 3.65 9.54
C GLY A 78 11.71 4.76 9.83
N ALA A 79 11.68 5.80 9.00
CA ALA A 79 10.79 6.95 9.14
C ALA A 79 9.36 6.70 8.63
N GLY A 80 9.19 5.85 7.61
CA GLY A 80 7.89 5.64 6.97
C GLY A 80 7.87 4.60 5.87
N LEU A 81 6.78 4.55 5.12
CA LEU A 81 6.62 3.79 3.90
C LEU A 81 6.84 4.71 2.70
N LEU A 82 7.91 4.49 1.94
CA LEU A 82 8.15 5.17 0.68
C LEU A 82 7.34 4.49 -0.42
N LEU A 83 6.43 5.25 -1.02
CA LEU A 83 5.68 4.85 -2.21
C LEU A 83 6.39 5.40 -3.43
N LYS A 84 6.73 4.53 -4.37
CA LYS A 84 7.27 4.91 -5.67
C LYS A 84 6.19 4.71 -6.72
N PRO A 85 6.05 5.65 -7.68
CA PRO A 85 5.12 5.44 -8.78
C PRO A 85 5.51 4.16 -9.53
N PRO A 86 4.53 3.33 -9.94
CA PRO A 86 4.81 2.22 -10.82
C PRO A 86 5.36 2.76 -12.15
N PRO A 87 6.17 1.98 -12.89
CA PRO A 87 6.56 2.38 -14.23
C PRO A 87 5.28 2.59 -15.03
N THR A 88 5.04 3.83 -15.44
CA THR A 88 3.87 4.22 -16.22
C THR A 88 3.91 3.46 -17.54
N HIS A 89 3.06 2.43 -17.69
CA HIS A 89 2.82 1.82 -19.00
C HIS A 89 2.03 2.77 -19.92
N VAL A 90 1.32 3.73 -19.33
CA VAL A 90 0.58 4.75 -20.07
C VAL A 90 1.31 6.07 -19.89
N GLU A 91 1.85 6.56 -21.00
CA GLU A 91 2.40 7.91 -21.18
C GLU A 91 1.48 8.91 -20.48
N GLY A 92 2.04 9.69 -19.55
CA GLY A 92 1.26 10.50 -18.64
C GLY A 92 0.28 11.37 -19.42
N GLN A 93 -1.03 11.20 -19.16
CA GLN A 93 -1.98 12.19 -19.68
C GLN A 93 -1.58 13.54 -19.07
N PRO A 94 -1.20 14.52 -19.92
CA PRO A 94 -0.83 15.84 -19.45
C PRO A 94 -2.04 16.39 -18.69
N GLY A 95 -1.79 16.86 -17.47
CA GLY A 95 -2.82 17.57 -16.73
C GLY A 95 -3.24 18.76 -17.59
N HIS A 96 -4.50 18.82 -17.99
CA HIS A 96 -5.06 20.04 -18.54
C HIS A 96 -5.03 21.11 -17.45
N CYS A 97 -4.58 22.30 -17.86
CA CYS A 97 -4.41 23.51 -17.07
C CYS A 97 -5.70 23.93 -16.35
#